data_AF-A0A2E3USE0-F1
#
_entry.id   AF-A0A2E3USE0-F1
#
_cell.length_a   1.000
_cell.length_b   1.000
_cell.length_c   1.000
_cell.angle_alpha   90.00
_cell.angle_beta   90.00
_cell.angle_gamma   90.00
#
_symmetry.space_group_name_H-M   'P 1'
#
loop_
_entity.id
_entity.type
_entity.pdbx_description
1 polymer ?
#
loop_
_entity_poly.entity_id
_entity_poly.type
_entity_poly.pdbx_seq_one_letter_code
_entity_poly.pdbx_strand_id
1 'polypeptide(L)'
;MVKNSKPIIWTRDHEKILVDWGDKAMCYRWLHAKSHNIFNRVNTYFTIPVIIMSTLTGTANFAQERVPMEYRPYYSMGVGFVNIVAGIITTIQQFLKISELNEAHRVSSISWDKFYRKIRVELSKPPNERQTVYDFLKACTEEFDRLMETSPTIEKSVIALFNQTFNNSKLDPDKKKLFEQLKKPEICDALESVELALYKEDETQTMQTNFKKLVNDVVMNIEGASEEEALSLKYKLIRQFVENFKKEMMRSPTKQEISDNLVSDTVQVTEQIIDQYLAKQGETLLNEVEAQV
;
A
#
# COMPACT_ATOMS: atom_id res chain seq x y z
N MET A 1 7.88 -21.76 -29.76
CA MET A 1 6.99 -22.31 -28.70
C MET A 1 6.46 -21.16 -27.87
N VAL A 2 5.26 -20.68 -28.17
CA VAL A 2 4.60 -19.66 -27.34
C VAL A 2 4.08 -20.40 -26.10
N LYS A 3 4.70 -20.19 -24.94
CA LYS A 3 4.19 -20.74 -23.68
C LYS A 3 2.79 -20.19 -23.50
N ASN A 4 1.80 -21.08 -23.54
CA ASN A 4 0.42 -20.78 -23.21
C ASN A 4 0.34 -20.63 -21.68
N SER A 5 0.91 -19.54 -21.14
CA SER A 5 0.79 -19.21 -19.73
C SER A 5 -0.65 -18.76 -19.49
N LYS A 6 -1.36 -19.46 -18.59
CA LYS A 6 -2.68 -19.02 -18.14
C LYS A 6 -2.64 -17.52 -17.83
N PRO A 7 -3.61 -16.71 -18.28
CA PRO A 7 -3.64 -15.29 -17.95
C PRO A 7 -3.61 -15.16 -16.43
N ILE A 8 -2.65 -14.40 -15.91
CA ILE A 8 -2.53 -14.15 -14.47
C ILE A 8 -3.75 -13.31 -14.07
N ILE A 9 -4.60 -13.89 -13.24
CA ILE A 9 -5.83 -13.26 -12.75
C ILE A 9 -5.47 -12.36 -11.57
N TRP A 10 -6.15 -11.22 -11.45
CA TRP A 10 -6.06 -10.36 -10.28
C TRP A 10 -6.38 -11.16 -9.01
N THR A 11 -5.51 -11.04 -8.01
CA THR A 11 -5.70 -11.64 -6.68
C THR A 11 -5.61 -10.55 -5.63
N ARG A 12 -6.13 -10.81 -4.43
CA ARG A 12 -6.06 -9.87 -3.31
C ARG A 12 -4.62 -9.54 -2.91
N ASP A 13 -3.69 -10.47 -3.08
CA ASP A 13 -2.27 -10.22 -2.78
C ASP A 13 -1.66 -9.16 -3.71
N HIS A 14 -1.99 -9.21 -5.01
CA HIS A 14 -1.58 -8.19 -5.96
C HIS A 14 -2.14 -6.80 -5.59
N GLU A 15 -3.42 -6.76 -5.16
CA GLU A 15 -4.05 -5.52 -4.71
C GLU A 15 -3.39 -4.98 -3.44
N LYS A 16 -3.05 -5.85 -2.49
CA LYS A 16 -2.39 -5.48 -1.23
C LYS A 16 -1.03 -4.80 -1.47
N ILE A 17 -0.24 -5.31 -2.41
CA ILE A 17 1.04 -4.69 -2.81
C ILE A 17 0.81 -3.28 -3.35
N LEU A 18 -0.17 -3.12 -4.24
CA LEU A 18 -0.49 -1.82 -4.83
C LEU A 18 -1.05 -0.83 -3.81
N VAL A 19 -1.85 -1.29 -2.85
CA VAL A 19 -2.34 -0.46 -1.73
C VAL A 19 -1.17 0.06 -0.90
N ASP A 20 -0.19 -0.81 -0.55
CA ASP A 20 1.01 -0.38 0.18
C ASP A 20 1.78 0.72 -0.56
N TRP A 21 2.01 0.53 -1.86
CA TRP A 21 2.68 1.54 -2.68
C TRP A 21 1.87 2.83 -2.84
N GLY A 22 0.54 2.73 -2.98
CA GLY A 22 -0.35 3.88 -3.06
C GLY A 22 -0.34 4.72 -1.77
N ASP A 23 -0.39 4.07 -0.62
CA ASP A 23 -0.34 4.70 0.69
C ASP A 23 1.00 5.39 0.95
N LYS A 24 2.11 4.69 0.67
CA LYS A 24 3.46 5.27 0.73
C LYS A 24 3.60 6.47 -0.20
N ALA A 25 3.10 6.37 -1.43
CA ALA A 25 3.12 7.46 -2.39
C ALA A 25 2.34 8.69 -1.94
N MET A 26 1.20 8.50 -1.25
CA MET A 26 0.44 9.61 -0.66
C MET A 26 1.26 10.33 0.42
N CYS A 27 1.97 9.59 1.26
CA CYS A 27 2.88 10.16 2.26
C CYS A 27 4.01 10.95 1.61
N TYR A 28 4.71 10.35 0.65
CA TYR A 28 5.81 11.03 -0.08
C TYR A 28 5.34 12.29 -0.78
N ARG A 29 4.17 12.26 -1.43
CA ARG A 29 3.55 13.45 -2.02
C ARG A 29 3.40 14.55 -0.97
N TRP A 30 2.83 14.25 0.20
CA TRP A 30 2.61 15.24 1.24
C TRP A 30 3.94 15.83 1.74
N LEU A 31 4.93 14.97 1.99
CA LEU A 31 6.25 15.36 2.48
C LEU A 31 6.93 16.31 1.49
N HIS A 32 7.00 15.94 0.21
CA HIS A 32 7.58 16.80 -0.82
C HIS A 32 6.79 18.08 -1.05
N ALA A 33 5.46 18.06 -0.99
CA ALA A 33 4.65 19.27 -1.09
C ALA A 33 4.96 20.25 0.06
N LYS A 34 5.17 19.74 1.28
CA LYS A 34 5.55 20.57 2.44
C LYS A 34 6.97 21.08 2.32
N SER A 35 7.93 20.25 1.91
CA SER A 35 9.29 20.70 1.64
C SER A 35 9.31 21.81 0.58
N HIS A 36 8.58 21.65 -0.53
CA HIS A 36 8.45 22.68 -1.57
C HIS A 36 7.95 24.01 -0.98
N ASN A 37 6.92 24.00 -0.14
CA ASN A 37 6.42 25.24 0.47
C ASN A 37 7.46 25.93 1.35
N ILE A 38 8.26 25.17 2.10
CA ILE A 38 9.34 25.69 2.94
C ILE A 38 10.44 26.28 2.06
N PHE A 39 10.96 25.50 1.11
CA PHE A 39 12.03 25.95 0.21
C PHE A 39 11.60 27.12 -0.66
N ASN A 40 10.34 27.20 -1.08
CA ASN A 40 9.82 28.36 -1.81
C ASN A 40 9.91 29.63 -0.98
N ARG A 41 9.50 29.57 0.30
CA ARG A 41 9.59 30.70 1.22
C ARG A 41 11.04 31.10 1.49
N VAL A 42 11.92 30.12 1.72
CA VAL A 42 13.35 30.37 1.91
C VAL A 42 13.94 31.00 0.65
N ASN A 43 13.67 30.47 -0.53
CA ASN A 43 14.12 31.02 -1.81
C ASN A 43 13.72 32.49 -1.97
N THR A 44 12.46 32.82 -1.67
CA THR A 44 11.97 34.21 -1.69
C THR A 44 12.72 35.11 -0.72
N TYR A 45 13.03 34.64 0.49
CA TYR A 45 13.79 35.41 1.48
C TYR A 45 15.24 35.69 1.08
N PHE A 46 15.88 34.82 0.28
CA PHE A 46 17.21 35.09 -0.27
C PHE A 46 17.13 36.01 -1.50
N THR A 47 16.19 35.74 -2.41
CA THR A 47 16.13 36.42 -3.71
C THR A 47 15.65 37.87 -3.61
N ILE A 48 14.61 38.19 -2.82
CA ILE A 48 14.08 39.56 -2.77
C ILE A 48 15.12 40.58 -2.26
N PRO A 49 15.82 40.35 -1.14
CA PRO A 49 16.85 41.28 -0.67
C PRO A 49 17.98 41.47 -1.69
N VAL A 50 18.41 40.40 -2.35
CA VAL A 50 19.43 40.47 -3.41
C VAL A 50 18.95 41.36 -4.56
N ILE A 51 17.71 41.18 -5.06
CA ILE A 51 17.15 42.01 -6.13
C ILE A 51 17.13 43.48 -5.73
N ILE A 52 16.69 43.80 -4.50
CA ILE A 52 16.63 45.16 -3.99
C ILE A 52 18.03 45.77 -3.94
N MET A 53 18.99 45.06 -3.32
CA MET A 53 20.38 45.52 -3.22
C MET A 53 20.99 45.73 -4.60
N SER A 54 20.86 44.77 -5.52
CA SER A 54 21.41 44.86 -6.88
C SER A 54 20.78 45.98 -7.71
N THR A 55 19.49 46.24 -7.54
CA THR A 55 18.81 47.34 -8.23
C THR A 55 19.27 48.69 -7.67
N LEU A 56 19.34 48.81 -6.34
CA LEU A 56 19.82 50.03 -5.67
C LEU A 56 21.28 50.32 -6.00
N THR A 57 22.17 49.32 -5.97
CA THR A 57 23.59 49.52 -6.34
C THR A 57 23.77 49.79 -7.82
N GLY A 58 22.95 49.17 -8.68
CA GLY A 58 22.88 49.49 -10.10
C GLY A 58 22.58 50.97 -10.34
N THR A 59 21.51 51.50 -9.73
CA THR A 59 21.17 52.93 -9.80
C THR A 59 22.22 53.82 -9.13
N ALA A 60 22.80 53.39 -8.01
CA ALA A 60 23.82 54.15 -7.29
C ALA A 60 25.09 54.35 -8.12
N ASN A 61 25.52 53.32 -8.87
CA ASN A 61 26.64 53.46 -9.80
C ASN A 61 26.39 54.54 -10.86
N PHE A 62 25.17 54.63 -11.42
CA PHE A 62 24.82 55.71 -12.36
C PHE A 62 24.77 57.10 -11.71
N ALA A 63 24.42 57.18 -10.42
CA ALA A 63 24.33 58.44 -9.70
C ALA A 63 25.68 58.95 -9.16
N GLN A 64 26.74 58.13 -9.20
CA GLN A 64 28.05 58.43 -8.61
C GLN A 64 28.65 59.74 -9.14
N GLU A 65 28.49 60.04 -10.43
CA GLU A 65 29.02 61.26 -11.05
C GLU A 65 28.36 62.54 -10.50
N ARG A 66 27.12 62.43 -10.00
CA ARG A 66 26.37 63.55 -9.41
C ARG A 66 26.80 63.87 -7.98
N VAL A 67 27.62 63.02 -7.34
CA VAL A 67 28.15 63.25 -6.00
C VAL A 67 29.38 64.18 -6.08
N PRO A 68 29.52 65.18 -5.17
CA PRO A 68 30.70 66.06 -5.13
C PRO A 68 32.01 65.28 -5.00
N MET A 69 33.08 65.76 -5.64
CA MET A 69 34.35 65.02 -5.75
C MET A 69 34.94 64.56 -4.41
N GLU A 70 34.79 65.37 -3.36
CA GLU A 70 35.29 65.06 -2.01
C GLU A 70 34.63 63.81 -1.39
N TYR A 71 33.35 63.56 -1.68
CA TYR A 71 32.59 62.44 -1.11
C TYR A 71 32.54 61.20 -2.01
N ARG A 72 32.96 61.30 -3.28
CA ARG A 72 32.92 60.18 -4.24
C ARG A 72 33.66 58.92 -3.76
N PRO A 73 34.84 58.98 -3.10
CA PRO A 73 35.51 57.78 -2.60
C PRO A 73 34.67 57.03 -1.54
N TYR A 74 34.11 57.77 -0.57
CA TYR A 74 33.26 57.19 0.46
C TYR A 74 31.95 56.62 -0.12
N TYR A 75 31.35 57.32 -1.08
CA TYR A 75 30.18 56.85 -1.80
C TYR A 75 30.46 55.53 -2.54
N SER A 76 31.56 55.49 -3.31
CA SER A 76 31.96 54.30 -4.06
C SER A 76 32.25 53.11 -3.13
N MET A 77 32.87 53.35 -1.98
CA MET A 77 33.10 52.32 -0.96
C MET A 77 31.79 51.75 -0.40
N GLY A 78 30.79 52.60 -0.14
CA GLY A 78 29.47 52.17 0.32
C GLY A 78 28.73 51.30 -0.72
N VAL A 79 28.72 51.73 -1.98
CA VAL A 79 28.12 50.95 -3.08
C VAL A 79 28.85 49.62 -3.30
N GLY A 80 30.18 49.64 -3.24
CA GLY A 80 31.02 48.43 -3.32
C GLY A 80 30.71 47.44 -2.19
N PHE A 81 30.53 47.91 -0.96
CA PHE A 81 30.17 47.07 0.17
C PHE A 81 28.82 46.35 -0.03
N VAL A 82 27.77 47.08 -0.44
CA VAL A 82 26.44 46.46 -0.69
C VAL A 82 26.52 45.43 -1.82
N ASN A 83 27.31 45.69 -2.87
CA ASN A 83 27.53 44.71 -3.95
C ASN A 83 28.20 43.43 -3.45
N ILE A 84 29.20 43.53 -2.57
CA ILE A 84 29.86 42.36 -1.97
C ILE A 84 28.86 41.56 -1.13
N VAL A 85 28.06 42.24 -0.29
CA VAL A 85 27.03 41.58 0.54
C VAL A 85 25.99 40.86 -0.32
N ALA A 86 25.47 41.51 -1.37
CA ALA A 86 24.54 40.88 -2.31
C ALA A 86 25.16 39.68 -3.02
N GLY A 87 26.44 39.78 -3.39
CA GLY A 87 27.21 38.68 -3.97
C GLY A 87 27.35 37.49 -3.02
N ILE A 88 27.72 37.72 -1.75
CA ILE A 88 27.84 36.67 -0.74
C ILE A 88 26.50 35.96 -0.48
N ILE A 89 25.40 36.72 -0.38
CA ILE A 89 24.08 36.12 -0.20
C ILE A 89 23.70 35.24 -1.40
N THR A 90 24.01 35.70 -2.61
CA THR A 90 23.77 34.95 -3.85
C THR A 90 24.61 33.67 -3.91
N THR A 91 25.90 33.73 -3.56
CA THR A 91 26.77 32.55 -3.59
C THR A 91 26.38 31.53 -2.53
N ILE A 92 25.94 31.97 -1.34
CA ILE A 92 25.38 31.08 -0.30
C ILE A 92 24.09 30.41 -0.82
N GLN A 93 23.18 31.17 -1.45
CA GLN A 93 21.94 30.63 -2.01
C GLN A 93 22.22 29.55 -3.07
N GLN A 94 23.19 29.79 -3.94
CA GLN A 94 23.62 28.83 -4.98
C GLN A 94 24.29 27.60 -4.38
N PHE A 95 25.18 27.79 -3.41
CA PHE A 95 25.87 26.69 -2.72
C PHE A 95 24.88 25.76 -2.00
N LEU A 96 23.88 26.33 -1.34
CA LEU A 96 22.80 25.58 -0.68
C LEU A 96 21.75 25.03 -1.65
N LYS A 97 21.86 25.33 -2.95
CA LYS A 97 20.96 24.83 -4.01
C LYS A 97 19.47 25.09 -3.73
N ILE A 98 19.14 26.19 -3.07
CA ILE A 98 17.79 26.46 -2.55
C ILE A 98 16.75 26.43 -3.68
N SER A 99 17.03 27.04 -4.83
CA SER A 99 16.11 27.05 -5.97
C SER A 99 16.01 25.68 -6.66
N GLU A 100 17.10 24.92 -6.74
CA GLU A 100 17.11 23.57 -7.33
C GLU A 100 16.30 22.60 -6.46
N LEU A 101 16.54 22.61 -5.15
CA LEU A 101 15.81 21.78 -4.18
C LEU A 101 14.32 22.14 -4.14
N ASN A 102 13.99 23.43 -4.21
CA ASN A 102 12.60 23.89 -4.28
C ASN A 102 11.84 23.26 -5.46
N GLU A 103 12.45 23.28 -6.65
CA GLU A 103 11.86 22.74 -7.86
C GLU A 103 11.86 21.21 -7.86
N ALA A 104 12.94 20.57 -7.39
CA ALA A 104 13.02 19.13 -7.24
C ALA A 104 11.88 18.59 -6.35
N HIS A 105 11.64 19.23 -5.19
CA HIS A 105 10.52 18.88 -4.32
C HIS A 105 9.16 19.10 -4.99
N ARG A 106 8.99 20.17 -5.78
CA ARG A 106 7.76 20.41 -6.55
C ARG A 106 7.48 19.28 -7.54
N VAL A 107 8.50 18.92 -8.32
CA VAL A 107 8.43 17.86 -9.34
C VAL A 107 8.16 16.50 -8.69
N SER A 108 8.90 16.14 -7.64
CA SER A 108 8.65 14.90 -6.90
C SER A 108 7.24 14.83 -6.34
N SER A 109 6.73 15.91 -5.73
CA SER A 109 5.35 15.94 -5.23
C SER A 109 4.32 15.65 -6.33
N ILE A 110 4.51 16.19 -7.53
CA ILE A 110 3.61 15.96 -8.67
C ILE A 110 3.72 14.52 -9.17
N SER A 111 4.93 13.99 -9.27
CA SER A 111 5.17 12.63 -9.77
C SER A 111 4.62 11.57 -8.82
N TRP A 112 4.83 11.72 -7.51
CA TRP A 112 4.20 10.87 -6.49
C TRP A 112 2.67 10.93 -6.52
N ASP A 113 2.09 12.12 -6.74
CA ASP A 113 0.63 12.26 -6.89
C ASP A 113 0.09 11.59 -8.15
N LYS A 114 0.83 11.63 -9.28
CA LYS A 114 0.47 10.90 -10.50
C LYS A 114 0.50 9.39 -10.27
N PHE A 115 1.55 8.89 -9.61
CA PHE A 115 1.69 7.47 -9.29
C PHE A 115 0.56 6.98 -8.37
N TYR A 116 0.27 7.71 -7.29
CA TYR A 116 -0.87 7.43 -6.40
C TYR A 116 -2.20 7.37 -7.18
N ARG A 117 -2.47 8.37 -8.03
CA ARG A 117 -3.71 8.40 -8.82
C ARG A 117 -3.80 7.24 -9.81
N LYS A 118 -2.68 6.87 -10.45
CA LYS A 118 -2.61 5.71 -11.35
C LYS A 118 -3.03 4.42 -10.64
N ILE A 119 -2.46 4.15 -9.47
CA ILE A 119 -2.83 2.99 -8.65
C ILE A 119 -4.29 3.04 -8.24
N ARG A 120 -4.75 4.17 -7.70
CA ARG A 120 -6.12 4.32 -7.21
C ARG A 120 -7.16 4.10 -8.32
N VAL A 121 -6.93 4.65 -9.50
CA VAL A 121 -7.82 4.46 -10.65
C VAL A 121 -7.87 2.99 -11.06
N GLU A 122 -6.73 2.31 -11.11
CA GLU A 122 -6.71 0.90 -11.51
C GLU A 122 -7.40 0.00 -10.49
N LEU A 123 -7.18 0.22 -9.19
CA LEU A 123 -7.85 -0.53 -8.12
C LEU A 123 -9.36 -0.23 -8.03
N SER A 124 -9.81 0.93 -8.51
CA SER A 124 -11.24 1.28 -8.52
C SER A 124 -12.06 0.57 -9.60
N LYS A 125 -11.39 -0.01 -10.62
CA LYS A 125 -12.06 -0.76 -11.69
C LYS A 125 -12.37 -2.19 -11.23
N PRO A 126 -13.40 -2.84 -11.79
CA PRO A 126 -13.61 -4.26 -11.57
C PRO A 126 -12.46 -5.08 -12.20
N PRO A 127 -12.06 -6.24 -11.62
CA PRO A 127 -10.88 -6.99 -12.05
C PRO A 127 -10.83 -7.41 -13.52
N ASN A 128 -11.99 -7.53 -14.18
CA ASN A 128 -12.14 -7.88 -15.60
C ASN A 128 -11.84 -6.73 -16.57
N GLU A 129 -11.94 -5.47 -16.12
CA GLU A 129 -11.70 -4.27 -16.93
C GLU A 129 -10.30 -3.67 -16.73
N ARG A 130 -9.51 -4.27 -15.83
CA ARG A 130 -8.16 -3.85 -15.52
C ARG A 130 -7.16 -4.32 -16.57
N GLN A 131 -6.02 -3.64 -16.59
CA GLN A 131 -4.84 -4.08 -17.33
C GLN A 131 -4.34 -5.43 -16.80
N THR A 132 -3.51 -6.10 -17.60
CA THR A 132 -2.80 -7.31 -17.18
C THR A 132 -2.04 -7.03 -15.89
N VAL A 133 -2.30 -7.84 -14.86
CA VAL A 133 -1.72 -7.69 -13.52
C VAL A 133 -0.20 -7.55 -13.57
N TYR A 134 0.44 -8.42 -14.35
CA TYR A 134 1.89 -8.48 -14.47
C TYR A 134 2.48 -7.19 -15.07
N ASP A 135 1.89 -6.70 -16.16
CA ASP A 135 2.36 -5.48 -16.83
C ASP A 135 2.15 -4.26 -15.93
N PHE A 136 1.01 -4.20 -15.23
CA PHE A 136 0.72 -3.10 -14.32
C PHE A 136 1.63 -3.09 -13.10
N LEU A 137 1.85 -4.24 -12.46
CA LEU A 137 2.76 -4.37 -11.31
C LEU A 137 4.18 -4.01 -11.71
N LYS A 138 4.68 -4.57 -12.82
CA LYS A 138 6.02 -4.25 -13.34
C LYS A 138 6.17 -2.74 -13.59
N ALA A 139 5.19 -2.13 -14.28
CA ALA A 139 5.21 -0.70 -14.53
C ALA A 139 5.09 0.15 -13.25
N CYS A 140 4.48 -0.38 -12.18
CA CYS A 140 4.42 0.30 -10.89
C CYS A 140 5.73 0.14 -10.11
N THR A 141 6.37 -1.03 -10.14
CA THR A 141 7.69 -1.26 -9.54
C THR A 141 8.73 -0.33 -10.15
N GLU A 142 8.85 -0.32 -11.48
CA GLU A 142 9.83 0.52 -12.19
C GLU A 142 9.60 2.02 -11.90
N GLU A 143 8.34 2.45 -11.84
CA GLU A 143 8.00 3.84 -11.51
C GLU A 143 8.29 4.17 -10.05
N PHE A 144 8.00 3.26 -9.11
CA PHE A 144 8.28 3.46 -7.69
C PHE A 144 9.79 3.58 -7.43
N ASP A 145 10.59 2.66 -7.99
CA ASP A 145 12.05 2.68 -7.86
C ASP A 145 12.63 3.97 -8.45
N ARG A 146 12.16 4.37 -9.63
CA ARG A 146 12.55 5.65 -10.24
C ARG A 146 12.20 6.84 -9.34
N LEU A 147 11.01 6.86 -8.74
CA LEU A 147 10.60 7.95 -7.85
C LEU A 147 11.47 7.99 -6.59
N MET A 148 11.85 6.84 -6.04
CA MET A 148 12.76 6.75 -4.90
C MET A 148 14.17 7.25 -5.24
N GLU A 149 14.69 6.92 -6.42
CA GLU A 149 16.02 7.34 -6.87
C GLU A 149 16.11 8.83 -7.22
N THR A 150 15.06 9.36 -7.86
CA THR A 150 15.05 10.75 -8.37
C THR A 150 14.56 11.77 -7.35
N SER A 151 13.89 11.33 -6.28
CA SER A 151 13.36 12.26 -5.29
C SER A 151 14.47 12.82 -4.38
N PRO A 152 14.47 14.15 -4.13
CA PRO A 152 15.42 14.75 -3.21
C PRO A 152 15.15 14.30 -1.77
N THR A 153 16.18 14.37 -0.93
CA THR A 153 16.07 13.98 0.48
C THR A 153 15.10 14.89 1.23
N ILE A 154 14.33 14.30 2.15
CA ILE A 154 13.35 15.04 2.96
C ILE A 154 14.00 15.41 4.29
N GLU A 155 13.89 16.68 4.68
CA GLU A 155 14.41 17.16 5.96
C GLU A 155 13.65 16.55 7.15
N LYS A 156 14.39 16.26 8.24
CA LYS A 156 13.81 15.75 9.49
C LYS A 156 12.75 16.69 10.09
N SER A 157 12.89 18.00 9.86
CA SER A 157 11.91 19.02 10.25
C SER A 157 10.52 18.74 9.66
N VAL A 158 10.47 18.32 8.40
CA VAL A 158 9.24 18.01 7.67
C VAL A 158 8.64 16.69 8.11
N ILE A 159 9.49 15.69 8.39
CA ILE A 159 9.05 14.39 8.93
C ILE A 159 8.43 14.59 10.33
N ALA A 160 9.07 15.40 11.19
CA ALA A 160 8.51 15.76 12.49
C ALA A 160 7.17 16.50 12.34
N LEU A 161 7.05 17.42 11.38
CA LEU A 161 5.80 18.11 11.08
C LEU A 161 4.71 17.15 10.58
N PHE A 162 5.06 16.15 9.77
CA PHE A 162 4.13 15.10 9.34
C PHE A 162 3.57 14.34 10.53
N ASN A 163 4.46 13.83 11.38
CA ASN A 163 4.07 13.11 12.59
C ASN A 163 3.23 13.99 13.53
N GLN A 164 3.58 15.26 13.70
CA GLN A 164 2.79 16.19 14.50
C GLN A 164 1.41 16.48 13.87
N THR A 165 1.32 16.57 12.54
CA THR A 165 0.06 16.89 11.85
C THR A 165 -0.94 15.74 11.98
N PHE A 166 -0.48 14.50 11.91
CA PHE A 166 -1.36 13.33 11.84
C PHE A 166 -1.41 12.49 13.13
N ASN A 167 -0.51 12.70 14.08
CA ASN A 167 -0.49 12.01 15.38
C ASN A 167 -0.85 12.93 16.56
N ASN A 168 -1.41 14.12 16.30
CA ASN A 168 -1.80 15.05 17.36
C ASN A 168 -3.00 14.51 18.16
N SER A 169 -2.93 14.56 19.49
CA SER A 169 -4.02 14.17 20.40
C SER A 169 -5.30 14.98 20.22
N LYS A 170 -5.22 16.14 19.53
CA LYS A 170 -6.37 17.01 19.22
C LYS A 170 -7.04 16.72 17.87
N LEU A 171 -6.57 15.71 17.13
CA LEU A 171 -7.19 15.36 15.86
C LEU A 171 -8.55 14.69 16.07
N ASP A 172 -9.45 14.91 15.12
CA ASP A 172 -10.72 14.19 15.00
C ASP A 172 -10.46 12.66 15.05
N PRO A 173 -11.10 11.92 15.97
CA PRO A 173 -10.86 10.48 16.15
C PRO A 173 -11.02 9.67 14.85
N ASP A 174 -11.90 10.08 13.94
CA ASP A 174 -12.11 9.38 12.67
C ASP A 174 -10.94 9.56 11.71
N LYS A 175 -10.34 10.75 11.67
CA LYS A 175 -9.14 11.02 10.85
C LYS A 175 -7.91 10.30 11.39
N LYS A 176 -7.84 10.13 12.71
CA LYS A 176 -6.76 9.37 13.35
C LYS A 176 -6.84 7.88 12.98
N LYS A 177 -8.02 7.27 13.02
CA LYS A 177 -8.22 5.88 12.58
C LYS A 177 -7.83 5.67 11.12
N LEU A 178 -8.22 6.58 10.23
CA LEU A 178 -7.84 6.50 8.81
C LEU A 178 -6.32 6.59 8.62
N PHE A 179 -5.64 7.43 9.42
CA PHE A 179 -4.18 7.56 9.38
C PHE A 179 -3.45 6.34 9.96
N GLU A 180 -4.03 5.68 10.97
CA GLU A 180 -3.49 4.43 11.53
C GLU A 180 -3.62 3.25 10.57
N GLN A 181 -4.62 3.25 9.68
CA GLN A 181 -4.80 2.23 8.65
C GLN A 181 -3.81 2.37 7.49
N LEU A 182 -3.23 3.55 7.31
CA LEU A 182 -2.37 3.87 6.18
C LEU A 182 -0.95 3.31 6.36
N LYS A 183 -0.41 2.65 5.33
CA LYS A 183 0.97 2.18 5.33
C LYS A 183 1.96 3.33 5.15
N LYS A 184 2.80 3.53 6.16
CA LYS A 184 3.75 4.64 6.21
C LYS A 184 5.08 4.25 5.55
N PRO A 185 5.75 5.19 4.87
CA PRO A 185 7.12 4.97 4.41
C PRO A 185 8.09 4.74 5.57
N GLU A 186 9.18 4.06 5.26
CA GLU A 186 10.25 3.70 6.20
C GLU A 186 10.92 4.94 6.81
N ILE A 187 10.97 6.04 6.05
CA ILE A 187 11.49 7.35 6.50
C ILE A 187 10.67 7.99 7.64
N CYS A 188 9.46 7.51 7.90
CA CYS A 188 8.60 7.96 8.99
C CYS A 188 8.75 7.09 10.26
N ASP A 189 9.89 6.40 10.42
CA ASP A 189 10.20 5.47 11.51
C ASP A 189 9.21 4.29 11.64
N ALA A 190 8.56 3.92 10.53
CA ALA A 190 7.60 2.83 10.46
C ALA A 190 8.24 1.58 9.82
N LEU A 191 9.14 0.94 10.56
CA LEU A 191 9.77 -0.30 10.11
C LEU A 191 8.86 -1.50 10.42
N GLU A 192 8.55 -2.29 9.39
CA GLU A 192 7.77 -3.51 9.51
C GLU A 192 8.60 -4.72 9.07
N SER A 193 8.36 -5.88 9.69
CA SER A 193 9.02 -7.13 9.30
C SER A 193 8.53 -7.60 7.93
N VAL A 194 9.46 -8.01 7.07
CA VAL A 194 9.18 -8.64 5.76
C VAL A 194 8.34 -9.92 5.92
N GLU A 195 8.35 -10.55 7.08
CA GLU A 195 7.48 -11.70 7.40
C GLU A 195 5.99 -11.38 7.23
N LEU A 196 5.58 -10.12 7.46
CA LEU A 196 4.19 -9.68 7.24
C LEU A 196 3.79 -9.64 5.77
N ALA A 197 4.78 -9.63 4.86
CA ALA A 197 4.60 -9.68 3.42
C ALA A 197 4.70 -11.10 2.84
N LEU A 198 4.95 -12.12 3.68
CA LEU A 198 4.99 -13.51 3.24
C LEU A 198 3.62 -13.93 2.69
N TYR A 199 3.63 -14.60 1.54
CA TYR A 199 2.43 -15.16 0.95
C TYR A 199 1.80 -16.16 1.92
N LYS A 200 0.50 -15.99 2.18
CA LYS A 200 -0.32 -16.94 2.93
C LYS A 200 -1.42 -17.41 2.01
N GLU A 201 -1.54 -18.72 1.85
CA GLU A 201 -2.68 -19.28 1.12
C GLU A 201 -3.98 -18.84 1.80
N ASP A 202 -4.94 -18.39 0.99
CA ASP A 202 -6.27 -18.03 1.45
C ASP A 202 -6.96 -19.28 2.01
N GLU A 203 -7.20 -19.32 3.33
CA GLU A 203 -7.78 -20.48 4.04
C GLU A 203 -9.04 -21.00 3.34
N THR A 204 -9.85 -20.07 2.82
CA THR A 204 -11.09 -20.36 2.09
C THR A 204 -10.84 -21.12 0.79
N GLN A 205 -9.82 -20.73 0.02
CA GLN A 205 -9.46 -21.41 -1.24
C GLN A 205 -8.79 -22.76 -0.96
N THR A 206 -7.98 -22.86 0.08
CA THR A 206 -7.37 -24.13 0.52
C THR A 206 -8.45 -25.11 0.96
N MET A 207 -9.47 -24.67 1.71
CA MET A 207 -10.61 -25.52 2.10
C MET A 207 -11.41 -26.01 0.89
N GLN A 208 -11.75 -25.12 -0.05
CA GLN A 208 -12.49 -25.52 -1.26
C GLN A 208 -11.67 -26.46 -2.15
N THR A 209 -10.36 -26.23 -2.28
CA THR A 209 -9.47 -27.08 -3.07
C THR A 209 -9.28 -28.45 -2.41
N ASN A 210 -9.12 -28.49 -1.09
CA ASN A 210 -9.01 -29.73 -0.34
C ASN A 210 -10.33 -30.52 -0.36
N PHE A 211 -11.48 -29.84 -0.28
CA PHE A 211 -12.78 -30.48 -0.40
C PHE A 211 -12.99 -31.08 -1.80
N LYS A 212 -12.67 -30.34 -2.88
CA LYS A 212 -12.73 -30.88 -4.25
C LYS A 212 -11.79 -32.06 -4.48
N LYS A 213 -10.57 -32.02 -3.91
CA LYS A 213 -9.65 -33.16 -3.94
C LYS A 213 -10.22 -34.37 -3.21
N LEU A 214 -10.77 -34.16 -2.01
CA LEU A 214 -11.38 -35.22 -1.23
C LEU A 214 -12.58 -35.85 -1.95
N VAL A 215 -13.43 -35.02 -2.58
CA VAL A 215 -14.54 -35.52 -3.41
C VAL A 215 -14.00 -36.40 -4.54
N ASN A 216 -12.99 -35.94 -5.28
CA ASN A 216 -12.39 -36.74 -6.36
C ASN A 216 -11.73 -38.03 -5.87
N ASP A 217 -11.01 -37.99 -4.74
CA ASP A 217 -10.37 -39.17 -4.15
C ASP A 217 -11.41 -40.20 -3.69
N VAL A 218 -12.55 -39.74 -3.18
CA VAL A 218 -13.67 -40.61 -2.81
C VAL A 218 -14.29 -41.23 -4.05
N VAL A 219 -14.54 -40.45 -5.10
CA VAL A 219 -15.12 -40.95 -6.37
C VAL A 219 -14.20 -41.99 -7.03
N MET A 220 -12.89 -41.75 -7.09
CA MET A 220 -11.93 -42.65 -7.75
C MET A 220 -11.66 -43.94 -6.97
N ASN A 221 -11.75 -43.92 -5.65
CA ASN A 221 -11.44 -45.09 -4.81
C ASN A 221 -12.69 -45.93 -4.47
N ILE A 222 -13.89 -45.49 -4.82
CA ILE A 222 -15.13 -46.28 -4.60
C ILE A 222 -15.25 -47.46 -5.59
N GLU A 223 -14.74 -47.34 -6.82
CA GLU A 223 -14.93 -48.35 -7.88
C GLU A 223 -14.14 -49.66 -7.69
N GLY A 224 -13.42 -49.84 -6.57
CA GLY A 224 -12.67 -51.08 -6.27
C GLY A 224 -12.42 -51.38 -4.79
N ALA A 225 -13.05 -50.67 -3.86
CA ALA A 225 -12.87 -50.84 -2.42
C ALA A 225 -13.91 -51.80 -1.80
N SER A 226 -13.57 -52.41 -0.66
CA SER A 226 -14.52 -53.18 0.14
C SER A 226 -15.68 -52.30 0.62
N GLU A 227 -16.89 -52.86 0.82
CA GLU A 227 -18.08 -52.11 1.26
C GLU A 227 -17.80 -51.28 2.54
N GLU A 228 -17.00 -51.81 3.47
CA GLU A 228 -16.62 -51.11 4.71
C GLU A 228 -15.67 -49.92 4.47
N GLU A 229 -14.75 -50.04 3.51
CA GLU A 229 -13.78 -48.98 3.16
C GLU A 229 -14.46 -47.84 2.42
N ALA A 230 -15.38 -48.18 1.50
CA ALA A 230 -16.22 -47.23 0.79
C ALA A 230 -17.11 -46.44 1.77
N LEU A 231 -17.68 -47.09 2.79
CA LEU A 231 -18.50 -46.43 3.82
C LEU A 231 -17.67 -45.46 4.67
N SER A 232 -16.46 -45.86 5.07
CA SER A 232 -15.53 -45.04 5.85
C SER A 232 -15.09 -43.77 5.10
N LEU A 233 -14.80 -43.89 3.81
CA LEU A 233 -14.45 -42.75 2.96
C LEU A 233 -15.62 -41.76 2.80
N LYS A 234 -16.85 -42.27 2.65
CA LYS A 234 -18.07 -41.45 2.58
C LYS A 234 -18.32 -40.70 3.90
N TYR A 235 -18.10 -41.33 5.06
CA TYR A 235 -18.20 -40.64 6.36
C TYR A 235 -17.14 -39.57 6.57
N LYS A 236 -15.92 -39.76 6.07
CA LYS A 236 -14.89 -38.70 6.10
C LYS A 236 -15.31 -37.50 5.26
N LEU A 237 -15.90 -37.72 4.09
CA LEU A 237 -16.43 -36.65 3.24
C LEU A 237 -17.56 -35.87 3.90
N ILE A 238 -18.54 -36.57 4.48
CA ILE A 238 -19.65 -35.94 5.21
C ILE A 238 -19.12 -35.14 6.40
N ARG A 239 -18.18 -35.70 7.17
CA ARG A 239 -17.56 -34.99 8.31
C ARG A 239 -16.87 -33.69 7.88
N GLN A 240 -16.06 -33.76 6.83
CA GLN A 240 -15.32 -32.60 6.34
C GLN A 240 -16.27 -31.53 5.74
N PHE A 241 -17.36 -31.94 5.10
CA PHE A 241 -18.43 -31.03 4.69
C PHE A 241 -19.09 -30.33 5.89
N VAL A 242 -19.44 -31.07 6.94
CA VAL A 242 -20.06 -30.53 8.16
C VAL A 242 -19.13 -29.53 8.86
N GLU A 243 -17.84 -29.85 8.97
CA GLU A 243 -16.85 -28.97 9.58
C GLU A 243 -16.65 -27.68 8.75
N ASN A 244 -16.55 -27.79 7.41
CA ASN A 244 -16.46 -26.64 6.52
C ASN A 244 -17.73 -25.77 6.59
N PHE A 245 -18.91 -26.38 6.54
CA PHE A 245 -20.19 -25.67 6.63
C PHE A 245 -20.35 -24.94 7.96
N LYS A 246 -19.95 -25.58 9.06
CA LYS A 246 -19.98 -24.96 10.40
C LYS A 246 -19.04 -23.77 10.49
N LYS A 247 -17.87 -23.84 9.83
CA LYS A 247 -16.91 -22.72 9.79
C LYS A 247 -17.42 -21.55 8.94
N GLU A 248 -18.08 -21.80 7.83
CA GLU A 248 -18.62 -20.74 6.95
C GLU A 248 -19.94 -20.14 7.45
N MET A 249 -20.87 -20.96 7.95
CA MET A 249 -22.23 -20.54 8.29
C MET A 249 -22.44 -20.32 9.80
N MET A 250 -21.42 -20.57 10.63
CA MET A 250 -21.48 -20.53 12.11
C MET A 250 -22.63 -21.36 12.71
N ARG A 251 -23.11 -22.37 11.99
CA ARG A 251 -24.17 -23.30 12.42
C ARG A 251 -23.93 -24.69 11.84
N SER A 252 -24.51 -25.70 12.47
CA SER A 252 -24.53 -27.05 11.88
C SER A 252 -25.46 -27.09 10.66
N PRO A 253 -25.07 -27.80 9.58
CA PRO A 253 -25.93 -28.00 8.43
C PRO A 253 -27.14 -28.85 8.79
N THR A 254 -28.27 -28.59 8.14
CA THR A 254 -29.48 -29.41 8.25
C THR A 254 -29.38 -30.64 7.35
N LYS A 255 -30.15 -31.71 7.64
CA LYS A 255 -30.18 -32.95 6.83
C LYS A 255 -30.41 -32.67 5.34
N GLN A 256 -31.32 -31.73 5.02
CA GLN A 256 -31.60 -31.30 3.65
C GLN A 256 -30.42 -30.59 2.99
N GLU A 257 -29.64 -29.77 3.71
CA GLU A 257 -28.48 -29.09 3.14
C GLU A 257 -27.31 -30.05 2.88
N ILE A 258 -27.18 -31.09 3.71
CA ILE A 258 -26.23 -32.17 3.48
C ILE A 258 -26.66 -33.00 2.27
N SER A 259 -27.95 -33.35 2.15
CA SER A 259 -28.46 -34.09 0.99
C SER A 259 -28.30 -33.29 -0.29
N ASP A 260 -28.69 -32.02 -0.30
CA ASP A 260 -28.71 -31.20 -1.52
C ASP A 260 -27.31 -30.87 -2.06
N ASN A 261 -26.27 -30.89 -1.20
CA ASN A 261 -24.89 -30.61 -1.60
C ASN A 261 -24.04 -31.87 -1.84
N LEU A 262 -24.37 -33.01 -1.21
CA LEU A 262 -23.57 -34.24 -1.31
C LEU A 262 -24.24 -35.36 -2.13
N VAL A 263 -25.56 -35.33 -2.29
CA VAL A 263 -26.28 -36.30 -3.13
C VAL A 263 -26.08 -35.88 -4.58
N SER A 264 -25.07 -36.47 -5.21
CA SER A 264 -24.81 -36.39 -6.64
C SER A 264 -24.57 -37.80 -7.16
N ASP A 265 -25.06 -38.09 -8.36
CA ASP A 265 -24.86 -39.38 -9.07
C ASP A 265 -23.37 -39.75 -9.18
N THR A 266 -22.48 -38.76 -9.12
CA THR A 266 -21.02 -38.96 -9.15
C THR A 266 -20.42 -39.39 -7.83
N VAL A 267 -20.98 -39.01 -6.68
CA VAL A 267 -20.38 -39.23 -5.34
C VAL A 267 -20.96 -40.47 -4.63
N GLN A 268 -22.08 -41.02 -5.14
CA GLN A 268 -22.77 -42.21 -4.61
C GLN A 268 -23.03 -42.14 -3.09
N VAL A 269 -23.24 -40.94 -2.55
CA VAL A 269 -23.71 -40.73 -1.17
C VAL A 269 -25.23 -40.72 -1.23
N THR A 270 -25.86 -41.80 -0.78
CA THR A 270 -27.32 -41.91 -0.67
C THR A 270 -27.81 -41.36 0.66
N GLU A 271 -29.08 -40.92 0.71
CA GLU A 271 -29.73 -40.45 1.95
C GLU A 271 -29.60 -41.46 3.11
N GLN A 272 -29.59 -42.76 2.80
CA GLN A 272 -29.39 -43.84 3.77
C GLN A 272 -28.02 -43.79 4.47
N ILE A 273 -26.95 -43.39 3.76
CA ILE A 273 -25.60 -43.27 4.32
C ILE A 273 -25.52 -42.03 5.22
N ILE A 274 -26.21 -40.95 4.85
CA ILE A 274 -26.33 -39.75 5.68
C ILE A 274 -27.11 -40.07 6.97
N ASP A 275 -28.18 -40.87 6.88
CA ASP A 275 -28.95 -41.32 8.04
C ASP A 275 -28.15 -42.25 8.96
N GLN A 276 -27.36 -43.16 8.40
CA GLN A 276 -26.45 -43.99 9.21
C GLN A 276 -25.35 -43.15 9.88
N TYR A 277 -24.84 -42.11 9.21
CA TYR A 277 -23.85 -41.20 9.81
C TYR A 277 -24.45 -40.42 10.99
N LEU A 278 -25.66 -39.86 10.80
CA LEU A 278 -26.37 -39.12 11.84
C LEU A 278 -26.77 -40.00 13.03
N ALA A 279 -27.19 -41.24 12.77
CA ALA A 279 -27.49 -42.23 13.82
C ALA A 279 -26.23 -42.55 14.65
N LYS A 280 -25.08 -42.78 13.99
CA LYS A 280 -23.80 -43.09 14.65
C LYS A 280 -23.24 -41.90 15.44
N GLN A 281 -23.42 -40.67 14.96
CA GLN A 281 -23.10 -39.44 15.71
C GLN A 281 -24.02 -39.25 16.93
N GLY A 282 -25.31 -39.57 16.79
CA GLY A 282 -26.28 -39.55 17.89
C GLY A 282 -25.94 -40.56 18.99
N GLU A 283 -25.53 -41.78 18.63
CA GLU A 283 -25.05 -42.79 19.58
C GLU A 283 -23.75 -42.39 20.28
N THR A 284 -22.85 -41.68 19.58
CA THR A 284 -21.58 -41.21 20.17
C THR A 284 -21.82 -40.12 21.21
N LEU A 285 -22.79 -39.21 20.98
CA LEU A 285 -23.19 -38.18 21.95
C LEU A 285 -23.95 -38.77 23.15
N LEU A 286 -24.73 -39.83 22.97
CA LEU A 286 -25.41 -40.52 24.08
C LEU A 286 -24.40 -41.27 24.98
N ASN A 287 -23.41 -41.92 24.40
CA ASN A 287 -22.36 -42.63 25.15
C ASN A 287 -21.41 -41.69 25.92
N GLU A 288 -21.18 -40.47 25.43
CA GLU A 288 -20.38 -39.46 26.16
C GLU A 288 -21.13 -38.87 27.37
N VAL A 289 -22.46 -38.81 27.32
CA VAL A 289 -23.30 -38.35 28.44
C VAL A 289 -23.46 -39.45 29.50
N GLU A 290 -23.55 -40.72 29.11
CA GLU A 290 -23.60 -41.85 30.05
C GLU A 290 -22.25 -42.14 30.73
N ALA A 291 -21.11 -41.75 30.12
CA ALA A 291 -19.79 -41.89 30.73
C ALA A 291 -19.44 -40.80 31.78
N GLN A 292 -20.32 -39.81 31.98
CA GLN A 292 -20.16 -38.73 32.97
C GLN A 292 -21.13 -38.84 34.16
N VAL A 293 -21.87 -39.95 34.28
CA VAL A 293 -22.73 -40.30 35.43
C VAL A 293 -22.10 -41.45 36.19
#